data_AF-A0A485KCH7-F1
#
_entry.id   AF-A0A485KCH7-F1
#
_cell.length_a   1.000
_cell.length_b   1.000
_cell.length_c   1.000
_cell.angle_alpha   90.00
_cell.angle_beta   90.00
_cell.angle_gamma   90.00
#
_symmetry.space_group_name_H-M   'P 1'
#
loop_
_entity.id
_entity.type
_entity.pdbx_description
1 polymer ?
#
loop_
_entity_poly.entity_id
_entity_poly.type
_entity_poly.pdbx_seq_one_letter_code
_entity_poly.pdbx_strand_id
1 'polypeptide(L)'
;MQPISRLRAAFYLLLVLGSFASVLVVVVYDITGVVSVLEALFGVDNDHIGTYEYDAYTIPRYITQYIGNPTRTLSEVQAAVAMTQRILYVEPNATDETDYFIVAGNCSSLGGYQDSDRLYADWYMLPMLQRILVGMNSTIDLFATPMTHAVLIDCDYSGRRFQDTSMFKAFIIDVHVTMMWSVALQTMNGIRSSTKSEAQVGPAIVSQAVLANFGLGPPDPPGAPWLFGLTYAGTTNYRTLVSFNFPYEKDTPFFDASNQYPNPTFESHSL
;
A
#
# COMPACT_ATOMS: atom_id res chain seq x y z
N MET A 1 -24.81 27.01 -57.08
CA MET A 1 -23.47 26.86 -56.45
C MET A 1 -23.51 27.46 -55.04
N GLN A 2 -23.91 26.69 -54.02
CA GLN A 2 -23.95 27.14 -52.61
C GLN A 2 -23.84 26.04 -51.52
N PRO A 3 -23.88 24.71 -51.79
CA PRO A 3 -23.81 23.71 -50.70
C PRO A 3 -22.39 23.46 -50.18
N ILE A 4 -21.36 23.69 -51.01
CA ILE A 4 -19.96 23.38 -50.68
C ILE A 4 -19.39 24.33 -49.60
N SER A 5 -19.81 25.61 -49.58
CA SER A 5 -19.31 26.57 -48.58
C SER A 5 -19.91 26.33 -47.19
N ARG A 6 -21.18 25.91 -47.11
CA ARG A 6 -21.84 25.55 -45.85
C ARG A 6 -21.27 24.28 -45.23
N LEU A 7 -20.91 23.29 -46.06
CA LEU A 7 -20.28 22.05 -45.59
C LEU A 7 -18.86 22.31 -45.02
N ARG A 8 -18.08 23.18 -45.67
CA ARG A 8 -16.76 23.60 -45.17
C ARG A 8 -16.88 24.37 -43.86
N ALA A 9 -17.81 25.32 -43.76
CA ALA A 9 -18.04 26.06 -42.51
C ALA A 9 -18.45 25.14 -41.35
N ALA A 10 -19.32 24.16 -41.59
CA ALA A 10 -19.70 23.17 -40.59
C ALA A 10 -18.51 22.28 -40.16
N PHE A 11 -17.65 21.89 -41.10
CA PHE A 11 -16.45 21.11 -40.81
C PHE A 11 -15.42 21.90 -39.98
N TYR A 12 -15.19 23.18 -40.29
CA TYR A 12 -14.34 24.05 -39.47
C TYR A 12 -14.91 24.27 -38.07
N LEU A 13 -16.23 24.44 -37.94
CA LEU A 13 -16.88 24.58 -36.63
C LEU A 13 -16.71 23.30 -35.80
N LEU A 14 -16.88 22.12 -36.40
CA LEU A 14 -16.66 20.83 -35.74
C LEU A 14 -15.20 20.64 -35.32
N LEU A 15 -14.24 21.04 -36.15
CA LEU A 15 -12.83 21.03 -35.78
C LEU A 15 -12.53 21.94 -34.59
N VAL A 16 -13.03 23.18 -34.61
CA VAL A 16 -12.83 24.14 -33.51
C VAL A 16 -13.47 23.65 -32.22
N LEU A 17 -14.71 23.13 -32.29
CA LEU A 17 -15.40 22.55 -31.13
C LEU A 17 -14.67 21.30 -30.61
N GLY A 18 -14.18 20.44 -31.52
CA GLY A 18 -13.39 19.26 -31.16
C GLY A 18 -12.07 19.63 -30.48
N SER A 19 -11.36 20.64 -30.99
CA SER A 19 -10.14 21.16 -30.38
C SER A 19 -10.42 21.78 -29.01
N PHE A 20 -11.47 22.58 -28.88
CA PHE A 20 -11.86 23.17 -27.59
C PHE A 20 -12.23 22.10 -26.57
N ALA A 21 -13.00 21.09 -26.98
CA ALA A 21 -13.34 19.95 -26.14
C ALA A 21 -12.08 19.18 -25.71
N SER A 22 -11.13 18.93 -26.61
CA SER A 22 -9.88 18.24 -26.25
C SER A 22 -9.04 19.01 -25.24
N VAL A 23 -8.95 20.34 -25.38
CA VAL A 23 -8.22 21.19 -24.42
C VAL A 23 -8.91 21.14 -23.06
N LEU A 24 -10.25 21.24 -23.04
CA LEU A 24 -11.01 21.18 -21.79
C LEU A 24 -10.85 19.83 -21.09
N VAL A 25 -10.85 18.72 -21.84
CA VAL A 25 -10.58 17.39 -21.29
C VAL A 25 -9.17 17.32 -20.68
N VAL A 26 -8.14 17.78 -21.39
CA VAL A 26 -6.75 17.78 -20.88
C VAL A 26 -6.64 18.62 -19.60
N VAL A 27 -7.24 19.82 -19.57
CA VAL A 27 -7.22 20.69 -18.38
C VAL A 27 -7.96 20.05 -17.20
N VAL A 28 -9.09 19.39 -17.44
CA VAL A 28 -9.80 18.67 -16.37
C VAL A 28 -8.92 17.55 -15.81
N TYR A 29 -8.28 16.74 -16.67
CA TYR A 29 -7.35 15.69 -16.22
C TYR A 29 -6.19 16.27 -15.41
N ASP A 30 -5.58 17.38 -15.87
CA ASP A 30 -4.46 18.02 -15.20
C ASP A 30 -4.86 18.57 -13.81
N ILE A 31 -6.00 19.28 -13.73
CA ILE A 31 -6.54 19.77 -12.45
C ILE A 31 -6.85 18.61 -11.51
N THR A 32 -7.53 17.57 -11.99
CA THR A 32 -7.84 16.39 -11.16
C THR A 32 -6.58 15.68 -10.69
N GLY A 33 -5.55 15.61 -11.54
CA GLY A 33 -4.26 15.03 -11.19
C GLY A 33 -3.55 15.85 -10.12
N VAL A 34 -3.51 17.18 -10.24
CA VAL A 34 -2.94 18.08 -9.23
C VAL A 34 -3.70 17.99 -7.91
N VAL A 35 -5.03 17.93 -7.93
CA VAL A 35 -5.84 17.72 -6.72
C VAL A 35 -5.49 16.37 -6.09
N SER A 36 -5.46 15.28 -6.87
CA SER A 36 -5.05 13.96 -6.35
C SER A 36 -3.65 13.97 -5.73
N VAL A 37 -2.69 14.74 -6.27
CA VAL A 37 -1.36 14.92 -5.65
C VAL A 37 -1.45 15.65 -4.33
N LEU A 38 -2.09 16.82 -4.33
CA LEU A 38 -2.23 17.61 -3.11
C LEU A 38 -2.97 16.82 -2.02
N GLU A 39 -3.85 15.90 -2.42
CA GLU A 39 -4.59 15.02 -1.52
C GLU A 39 -3.83 13.75 -1.11
N ALA A 40 -2.90 13.24 -1.93
CA ALA A 40 -2.22 11.97 -1.70
C ALA A 40 -0.75 12.11 -1.29
N LEU A 41 -0.11 13.25 -1.56
CA LEU A 41 1.31 13.53 -1.33
C LEU A 41 1.47 14.64 -0.27
N PHE A 42 1.07 14.35 0.96
CA PHE A 42 1.43 15.13 2.15
C PHE A 42 2.81 14.73 2.69
N GLY A 43 3.57 15.69 3.21
CA GLY A 43 4.84 15.44 3.91
C GLY A 43 6.10 15.46 3.05
N VAL A 44 6.01 15.81 1.76
CA VAL A 44 7.20 16.05 0.90
C VAL A 44 8.07 17.21 1.45
N ASP A 45 7.47 18.11 2.23
CA ASP A 45 8.13 19.24 2.90
C ASP A 45 8.46 18.99 4.39
N ASN A 46 8.35 17.74 4.89
CA ASN A 46 8.70 17.45 6.28
C ASN A 46 10.23 17.40 6.49
N ASP A 47 10.68 17.89 7.64
CA ASP A 47 12.10 17.89 8.04
C ASP A 47 12.69 16.47 8.19
N HIS A 48 11.84 15.44 8.12
CA HIS A 48 12.19 14.03 8.25
C HIS A 48 11.59 13.26 7.08
N ILE A 49 12.44 12.61 6.30
CA ILE A 49 12.04 11.72 5.21
C ILE A 49 11.76 10.35 5.83
N GLY A 50 10.60 9.76 5.54
CA GLY A 50 10.28 8.40 5.95
C GLY A 50 11.25 7.40 5.30
N THR A 51 11.55 6.31 5.99
CA THR A 51 12.40 5.27 5.40
C THR A 51 11.54 4.24 4.65
N TYR A 52 12.03 3.75 3.51
CA TYR A 52 11.43 2.59 2.85
C TYR A 52 11.69 1.30 3.65
N GLU A 53 12.68 1.34 4.54
CA GLU A 53 12.98 0.28 5.47
C GLU A 53 11.88 0.20 6.52
N TYR A 54 11.53 -1.01 6.92
CA TYR A 54 10.54 -1.19 7.96
C TYR A 54 11.24 -1.07 9.32
N ASP A 55 10.95 0.03 10.03
CA ASP A 55 11.66 0.47 11.24
C ASP A 55 10.78 0.46 12.50
N ALA A 56 9.58 -0.13 12.42
CA ALA A 56 8.66 -0.25 13.54
C ALA A 56 8.71 -1.62 14.20
N TYR A 57 8.59 -1.63 15.52
CA TYR A 57 8.59 -2.86 16.32
C TYR A 57 7.21 -3.52 16.44
N THR A 58 6.13 -2.83 16.08
CA THR A 58 4.78 -3.23 16.44
C THR A 58 4.32 -4.53 15.76
N ILE A 59 4.52 -4.67 14.45
CA ILE A 59 4.16 -5.92 13.76
C ILE A 59 5.09 -7.08 14.14
N PRO A 60 6.41 -6.88 14.33
CA PRO A 60 7.24 -7.90 14.97
C PRO A 60 6.72 -8.35 16.33
N ARG A 61 6.27 -7.42 17.20
CA ARG A 61 5.61 -7.76 18.48
C ARG A 61 4.33 -8.56 18.27
N TYR A 62 3.51 -8.16 17.30
CA TYR A 62 2.31 -8.92 16.90
C TYR A 62 2.65 -10.38 16.54
N ILE A 63 3.70 -10.60 15.75
CA ILE A 63 4.15 -11.95 15.37
C ILE A 63 4.72 -12.71 16.57
N THR A 64 5.55 -12.08 17.39
CA THR A 64 6.10 -12.69 18.62
C THR A 64 4.98 -13.14 19.57
N GLN A 65 3.96 -12.30 19.77
CA GLN A 65 2.79 -12.63 20.59
C GLN A 65 1.94 -13.73 19.96
N TYR A 66 1.79 -13.77 18.62
CA TYR A 66 1.14 -14.90 17.93
C TYR A 66 1.88 -16.22 18.18
N ILE A 67 3.23 -16.22 18.15
CA ILE A 67 4.03 -17.42 18.44
C ILE A 67 3.80 -17.89 19.88
N GLY A 68 3.76 -16.97 20.85
CA GLY A 68 3.54 -17.31 22.26
C GLY A 68 2.10 -17.69 22.60
N ASN A 69 1.11 -17.07 21.96
CA ASN A 69 -0.31 -17.27 22.21
C ASN A 69 -1.15 -17.06 20.93
N PRO A 70 -1.21 -18.05 20.03
CA PRO A 70 -1.91 -17.92 18.76
C PRO A 70 -3.43 -17.79 18.95
N THR A 71 -3.97 -18.34 20.04
CA THR A 71 -5.39 -18.24 20.37
C THR A 71 -5.82 -16.81 20.66
N ARG A 72 -4.97 -16.01 21.31
CA ARG A 72 -5.23 -14.57 21.53
C ARG A 72 -5.39 -13.85 20.19
N THR A 73 -4.39 -13.94 19.32
CA THR A 73 -4.41 -13.27 18.01
C THR A 73 -5.62 -13.71 17.17
N LEU A 74 -5.93 -15.01 17.16
CA LEU A 74 -7.13 -15.52 16.48
C LEU A 74 -8.41 -14.91 17.04
N SER A 75 -8.54 -14.81 18.37
CA SER A 75 -9.73 -14.24 19.00
C SER A 75 -9.90 -12.74 18.70
N GLU A 76 -8.81 -11.99 18.60
CA GLU A 76 -8.83 -10.56 18.27
C GLU A 76 -9.26 -10.34 16.81
N VAL A 77 -8.73 -11.13 15.87
CA VAL A 77 -9.14 -11.09 14.46
C VAL A 77 -10.60 -11.54 14.29
N GLN A 78 -11.03 -12.59 15.00
CA GLN A 78 -12.42 -13.05 14.96
C GLN A 78 -13.40 -12.01 15.54
N ALA A 79 -13.01 -11.31 16.61
CA ALA A 79 -13.81 -10.22 17.16
C ALA A 79 -13.98 -9.08 16.15
N ALA A 80 -12.91 -8.71 15.44
CA ALA A 80 -12.97 -7.73 14.36
C ALA A 80 -13.89 -8.16 13.21
N VAL A 81 -13.79 -9.42 12.77
CA VAL A 81 -14.66 -10.00 11.74
C VAL A 81 -16.12 -9.95 12.16
N ALA A 82 -16.43 -10.29 13.42
CA ALA A 82 -17.80 -10.22 13.95
C ALA A 82 -18.35 -8.79 13.96
N MET A 83 -17.50 -7.78 14.09
CA MET A 83 -17.85 -6.36 13.98
C MET A 83 -17.77 -5.81 12.56
N THR A 84 -17.46 -6.65 11.56
CA THR A 84 -17.26 -6.23 10.16
C THR A 84 -16.12 -5.22 9.96
N GLN A 85 -15.13 -5.23 10.86
CA GLN A 85 -13.98 -4.33 10.82
C GLN A 85 -12.90 -4.88 9.89
N ARG A 86 -12.79 -4.26 8.71
CA ARG A 86 -11.81 -4.66 7.67
C ARG A 86 -10.40 -4.16 7.91
N ILE A 87 -10.24 -3.13 8.75
CA ILE A 87 -8.96 -2.47 9.04
C ILE A 87 -8.75 -2.50 10.55
N LEU A 88 -7.60 -2.99 10.96
CA LEU A 88 -7.16 -3.14 12.34
C LEU A 88 -5.89 -2.32 12.53
N TYR A 89 -5.92 -1.39 13.47
CA TYR A 89 -4.78 -0.55 13.78
C TYR A 89 -4.03 -1.18 14.94
N VAL A 90 -2.77 -1.56 14.71
CA VAL A 90 -1.93 -2.24 15.70
C VAL A 90 -1.01 -1.21 16.33
N GLU A 91 -1.10 -1.07 17.65
CA GLU A 91 -0.34 -0.11 18.43
C GLU A 91 0.58 -0.78 19.45
N PRO A 92 1.75 -0.18 19.75
CA PRO A 92 2.61 -0.66 20.81
C PRO A 92 1.95 -0.40 22.17
N ASN A 93 1.92 -1.40 23.05
CA ASN A 93 1.39 -1.22 24.40
C ASN A 93 2.25 -0.22 25.18
N ALA A 94 1.61 0.84 25.70
CA ALA A 94 2.30 1.93 26.40
C ALA A 94 2.95 1.52 27.73
N THR A 95 2.54 0.37 28.29
CA THR A 95 3.00 -0.14 29.59
C THR A 95 3.83 -1.41 29.47
N ASP A 96 3.79 -2.09 28.32
CA ASP A 96 4.53 -3.32 28.05
C ASP A 96 5.17 -3.23 26.66
N GLU A 97 6.49 -3.02 26.63
CA GLU A 97 7.25 -2.91 25.38
C GLU A 97 7.28 -4.20 24.55
N THR A 98 6.80 -5.32 25.08
CA THR A 98 6.73 -6.60 24.36
C THR A 98 5.35 -6.92 23.80
N ASP A 99 4.36 -6.08 24.10
CA ASP A 99 2.96 -6.30 23.77
C ASP A 99 2.42 -5.26 22.77
N TYR A 100 1.26 -5.58 22.21
CA TYR A 100 0.51 -4.72 21.31
C TYR A 100 -0.97 -4.69 21.70
N PHE A 101 -1.69 -3.72 21.14
CA PHE A 101 -3.15 -3.70 21.16
C PHE A 101 -3.71 -3.39 19.78
N ILE A 102 -4.91 -3.91 19.50
CA ILE A 102 -5.65 -3.58 18.29
C ILE A 102 -6.71 -2.54 18.64
N VAL A 103 -6.70 -1.44 17.89
CA VAL A 103 -7.70 -0.38 17.98
C VAL A 103 -8.58 -0.38 16.74
N ALA A 104 -9.86 -0.11 16.95
CA ALA A 104 -10.80 0.13 15.88
C ALA A 104 -10.79 1.59 15.43
N GLY A 105 -10.86 1.82 14.12
CA GLY A 105 -11.11 3.13 13.54
C GLY A 105 -9.85 3.91 13.18
N ASN A 106 -8.97 4.21 14.15
CA ASN A 106 -7.68 4.84 13.87
C ASN A 106 -6.69 4.68 15.03
N CYS A 107 -5.41 4.99 14.80
CA CYS A 107 -4.39 4.91 15.82
C CYS A 107 -4.52 6.03 16.86
N SER A 108 -4.76 5.64 18.10
CA SER A 108 -4.86 6.48 19.28
C SER A 108 -3.51 7.04 19.73
N SER A 109 -2.42 6.29 19.54
CA SER A 109 -1.05 6.67 19.92
C SER A 109 -0.55 7.96 19.27
N LEU A 110 -1.09 8.35 18.12
CA LEU A 110 -0.75 9.60 17.43
C LEU A 110 -1.68 10.77 17.78
N GLY A 111 -2.59 10.60 18.74
CA GLY A 111 -3.61 11.60 19.06
C GLY A 111 -4.83 11.58 18.12
N GLY A 112 -5.03 10.46 17.39
CA GLY A 112 -6.12 10.28 16.45
C GLY A 112 -5.73 10.56 15.00
N TYR A 113 -6.70 11.02 14.21
CA TYR A 113 -6.55 11.21 12.76
C TYR A 113 -5.51 12.27 12.41
N GLN A 114 -4.49 11.83 11.65
CA GLN A 114 -3.46 12.68 11.07
C GLN A 114 -3.80 13.02 9.61
N ASP A 115 -3.23 14.10 9.08
CA ASP A 115 -3.51 14.52 7.69
C ASP A 115 -3.07 13.44 6.67
N SER A 116 -1.96 12.74 6.94
CA SER A 116 -1.49 11.61 6.13
C SER A 116 -2.33 10.32 6.27
N ASP A 117 -3.24 10.22 7.25
CA ASP A 117 -4.13 9.06 7.42
C ASP A 117 -5.11 8.90 6.26
N ARG A 118 -5.20 9.89 5.37
CA ARG A 118 -5.95 9.79 4.13
C ARG A 118 -5.52 8.59 3.26
N LEU A 119 -4.23 8.26 3.23
CA LEU A 119 -3.74 7.04 2.54
C LEU A 119 -4.20 5.74 3.22
N TYR A 120 -4.49 5.81 4.52
CA TYR A 120 -4.93 4.69 5.35
C TYR A 120 -6.45 4.64 5.52
N ALA A 121 -7.18 5.61 4.96
CA ALA A 121 -8.63 5.64 4.99
C ALA A 121 -9.21 4.46 4.21
N ASP A 122 -10.31 3.90 4.71
CA ASP A 122 -10.97 2.71 4.16
C ASP A 122 -11.31 2.83 2.67
N TRP A 123 -11.85 3.98 2.27
CA TRP A 123 -12.28 4.31 0.92
C TRP A 123 -11.11 4.48 -0.08
N TYR A 124 -9.88 4.66 0.40
CA TYR A 124 -8.68 4.80 -0.42
C TYR A 124 -7.84 3.52 -0.40
N MET A 125 -7.48 3.08 0.80
CA MET A 125 -6.56 1.99 1.03
C MET A 125 -7.10 0.64 0.55
N LEU A 126 -8.35 0.30 0.91
CA LEU A 126 -8.90 -1.02 0.54
C LEU A 126 -9.04 -1.18 -0.98
N PRO A 127 -9.55 -0.19 -1.74
CA PRO A 127 -9.52 -0.27 -3.20
C PRO A 127 -8.10 -0.34 -3.78
N MET A 128 -7.14 0.41 -3.23
CA MET A 128 -5.74 0.36 -3.66
C MET A 128 -5.13 -1.03 -3.46
N LEU A 129 -5.24 -1.59 -2.26
CA LEU A 129 -4.78 -2.94 -1.94
C LEU A 129 -5.49 -3.99 -2.81
N GLN A 130 -6.79 -3.85 -3.04
CA GLN A 130 -7.53 -4.76 -3.91
C GLN A 130 -6.99 -4.73 -5.35
N ARG A 131 -6.64 -3.56 -5.90
CA ARG A 131 -6.03 -3.47 -7.24
C ARG A 131 -4.65 -4.11 -7.30
N ILE A 132 -3.85 -4.00 -6.24
CA ILE A 132 -2.57 -4.70 -6.13
C ILE A 132 -2.80 -6.22 -6.15
N LEU A 133 -3.77 -6.72 -5.36
CA LEU A 133 -4.15 -8.14 -5.33
C LEU A 133 -4.63 -8.64 -6.70
N VAL A 134 -5.49 -7.88 -7.38
CA VAL A 134 -5.96 -8.18 -8.74
C VAL A 134 -4.78 -8.22 -9.73
N GLY A 135 -3.84 -7.27 -9.63
CA GLY A 135 -2.64 -7.23 -10.46
C GLY A 135 -1.75 -8.47 -10.34
N MET A 136 -1.73 -9.11 -9.15
CA MET A 136 -1.02 -10.37 -8.91
C MET A 136 -1.80 -11.61 -9.34
N ASN A 137 -3.04 -11.45 -9.83
CA ASN A 137 -4.00 -12.52 -10.01
C ASN A 137 -4.27 -13.30 -8.70
N SER A 138 -4.33 -12.59 -7.58
CA SER A 138 -4.66 -13.15 -6.27
C SER A 138 -6.16 -13.46 -6.16
N THR A 139 -6.51 -14.52 -5.43
CA THR A 139 -7.90 -14.88 -5.11
C THR A 139 -8.44 -14.13 -3.88
N ILE A 140 -7.63 -13.29 -3.24
CA ILE A 140 -8.02 -12.51 -2.07
C ILE A 140 -9.00 -11.40 -2.49
N ASP A 141 -10.16 -11.38 -1.84
CA ASP A 141 -11.16 -10.33 -1.96
C ASP A 141 -11.32 -9.64 -0.60
N LEU A 142 -10.80 -8.42 -0.49
CA LEU A 142 -10.87 -7.59 0.71
C LEU A 142 -12.28 -7.05 0.98
N PHE A 143 -13.20 -7.16 0.02
CA PHE A 143 -14.60 -6.77 0.13
C PHE A 143 -15.55 -7.95 0.30
N ALA A 144 -15.01 -9.19 0.35
CA ALA A 144 -15.80 -10.40 0.52
C ALA A 144 -16.74 -10.32 1.74
N THR A 145 -17.92 -10.93 1.58
CA THR A 145 -18.91 -11.13 2.64
C THR A 145 -19.41 -12.58 2.57
N PRO A 146 -19.10 -13.45 3.55
CA PRO A 146 -18.38 -13.17 4.78
C PRO A 146 -16.92 -12.76 4.57
N MET A 147 -16.35 -12.01 5.52
CA MET A 147 -14.96 -11.57 5.46
C MET A 147 -14.01 -12.76 5.48
N THR A 148 -13.02 -12.74 4.58
CA THR A 148 -11.97 -13.78 4.50
C THR A 148 -10.61 -13.26 4.95
N HIS A 149 -10.41 -11.94 4.90
CA HIS A 149 -9.17 -11.26 5.26
C HIS A 149 -9.46 -9.94 5.96
N ALA A 150 -8.48 -9.48 6.75
CA ALA A 150 -8.44 -8.15 7.35
C ALA A 150 -7.09 -7.48 7.02
N VAL A 151 -7.06 -6.15 7.07
CA VAL A 151 -5.85 -5.35 6.87
C VAL A 151 -5.35 -4.87 8.23
N LEU A 152 -4.08 -5.09 8.53
CA LEU A 152 -3.41 -4.57 9.71
C LEU A 152 -2.55 -3.36 9.32
N ILE A 153 -2.68 -2.27 10.08
CA ILE A 153 -1.91 -1.04 9.94
C ILE A 153 -1.04 -0.87 11.16
N ASP A 154 0.27 -0.73 10.96
CA ASP A 154 1.19 -0.42 12.03
C ASP A 154 1.13 1.08 12.34
N CYS A 155 0.73 1.40 13.57
CA CYS A 155 0.60 2.77 14.01
C CYS A 155 1.94 3.47 14.27
N ASP A 156 3.02 2.73 14.47
CA ASP A 156 4.36 3.25 14.77
C ASP A 156 5.28 3.26 13.54
N TYR A 157 4.79 2.85 12.36
CA TYR A 157 5.55 2.93 11.11
C TYR A 157 5.97 4.37 10.80
N SER A 158 7.25 4.60 10.52
CA SER A 158 7.82 5.94 10.34
C SER A 158 7.17 6.74 9.23
N GLY A 159 6.81 6.11 8.10
CA GLY A 159 6.08 6.78 7.02
C GLY A 159 4.79 7.43 7.52
N ARG A 160 4.10 6.78 8.46
CA ARG A 160 2.91 7.35 9.08
C ARG A 160 3.23 8.36 10.19
N ARG A 161 4.20 8.04 11.06
CA ARG A 161 4.60 8.92 12.18
C ARG A 161 5.16 10.27 11.71
N PHE A 162 5.91 10.26 10.62
CA PHE A 162 6.44 11.47 9.97
C PHE A 162 5.50 12.02 8.90
N GLN A 163 4.29 11.48 8.76
CA GLN A 163 3.30 11.90 7.77
C GLN A 163 3.84 11.95 6.33
N ASP A 164 4.76 11.05 6.01
CA ASP A 164 5.35 10.87 4.68
C ASP A 164 4.48 9.92 3.87
N THR A 165 3.66 10.51 3.01
CA THR A 165 2.74 9.77 2.13
C THR A 165 3.40 9.26 0.85
N SER A 166 4.69 9.53 0.63
CA SER A 166 5.44 8.90 -0.45
C SER A 166 5.66 7.41 -0.18
N MET A 167 5.52 6.97 1.08
CA MET A 167 5.66 5.60 1.52
C MET A 167 4.38 5.07 2.15
N PHE A 168 3.99 3.86 1.78
CA PHE A 168 2.84 3.17 2.33
C PHE A 168 3.24 1.75 2.74
N LYS A 169 2.81 1.35 3.94
CA LYS A 169 2.98 0.00 4.45
C LYS A 169 1.67 -0.49 5.06
N ALA A 170 1.24 -1.68 4.67
CA ALA A 170 0.12 -2.37 5.27
C ALA A 170 0.36 -3.88 5.25
N PHE A 171 -0.34 -4.60 6.12
CA PHE A 171 -0.29 -6.04 6.17
C PHE A 171 -1.71 -6.57 5.94
N ILE A 172 -1.83 -7.71 5.28
CA ILE A 172 -3.10 -8.41 5.09
C ILE A 172 -2.97 -9.72 5.84
N ILE A 173 -4.02 -10.11 6.57
CA ILE A 173 -4.06 -11.37 7.29
C ILE A 173 -5.37 -12.10 6.96
N ASP A 174 -5.33 -13.41 6.82
CA ASP A 174 -6.56 -14.19 6.71
C ASP A 174 -7.25 -14.31 8.07
N VAL A 175 -8.56 -14.50 8.08
CA VAL A 175 -9.36 -14.56 9.32
C VAL A 175 -9.06 -15.77 10.21
N HIS A 176 -8.32 -16.76 9.71
CA HIS A 176 -7.85 -17.91 10.50
C HIS A 176 -6.42 -17.72 11.00
N VAL A 177 -5.78 -16.58 10.72
CA VAL A 177 -4.44 -16.22 11.22
C VAL A 177 -3.40 -17.29 10.81
N THR A 178 -3.45 -17.71 9.55
CA THR A 178 -2.57 -18.73 8.97
C THR A 178 -1.51 -18.14 8.04
N MET A 179 -1.88 -17.07 7.33
CA MET A 179 -1.11 -16.41 6.29
C MET A 179 -1.12 -14.91 6.52
N MET A 180 0.03 -14.29 6.31
CA MET A 180 0.19 -12.85 6.32
C MET A 180 0.85 -12.40 5.03
N TRP A 181 0.38 -11.29 4.47
CA TRP A 181 1.01 -10.59 3.37
C TRP A 181 1.48 -9.22 3.84
N SER A 182 2.67 -8.81 3.46
CA SER A 182 3.16 -7.44 3.65
C SER A 182 3.11 -6.73 2.31
N VAL A 183 2.53 -5.54 2.27
CA VAL A 183 2.51 -4.65 1.11
C VAL A 183 3.31 -3.41 1.46
N ALA A 184 4.38 -3.16 0.71
CA ALA A 184 5.13 -1.90 0.73
C ALA A 184 4.93 -1.21 -0.61
N LEU A 185 4.40 0.00 -0.62
CA LEU A 185 4.24 0.83 -1.81
C LEU A 185 5.03 2.12 -1.63
N GLN A 186 5.70 2.54 -2.68
CA GLN A 186 6.39 3.83 -2.74
C GLN A 186 5.87 4.61 -3.94
N THR A 187 5.73 5.93 -3.81
CA THR A 187 5.48 6.82 -4.94
C THR A 187 6.80 7.40 -5.43
N MET A 188 7.06 7.29 -6.73
CA MET A 188 8.28 7.82 -7.35
C MET A 188 8.05 8.29 -8.79
N ASN A 189 8.93 9.15 -9.30
CA ASN A 189 8.97 9.46 -10.72
C ASN A 189 9.62 8.32 -11.51
N GLY A 190 8.99 7.91 -12.60
CA GLY A 190 9.51 6.92 -13.53
C GLY A 190 9.45 7.42 -14.97
N ILE A 191 10.46 7.05 -15.76
CA ILE A 191 10.48 7.36 -17.19
C ILE A 191 9.99 6.15 -17.97
N ARG A 192 8.91 6.33 -18.73
CA ARG A 192 8.44 5.32 -19.68
C ARG A 192 9.28 5.37 -20.94
N SER A 193 10.22 4.43 -21.08
CA SER A 193 11.18 4.40 -22.19
C SER A 193 10.54 4.43 -23.58
N SER A 194 9.39 3.77 -23.75
CA SER A 194 8.69 3.68 -25.05
C SER A 194 8.07 4.99 -25.50
N THR A 195 7.64 5.86 -24.57
CA THR A 195 7.04 7.16 -24.88
C THR A 195 7.94 8.34 -24.55
N LYS A 196 9.09 8.10 -23.90
CA LYS A 196 9.99 9.12 -23.34
C LYS A 196 9.24 10.14 -22.46
N SER A 197 8.18 9.67 -21.80
CA SER A 197 7.41 10.48 -20.86
C SER A 197 7.88 10.17 -19.45
N GLU A 198 8.16 11.21 -18.68
CA GLU A 198 8.17 11.10 -17.22
C GLU A 198 6.71 10.97 -16.76
N ALA A 199 6.48 10.04 -15.85
CA ALA A 199 5.19 9.79 -15.22
C ALA A 199 5.44 9.37 -13.78
N GLN A 200 4.43 9.56 -12.95
CA GLN A 200 4.50 9.11 -11.57
C GLN A 200 4.12 7.63 -11.50
N VAL A 201 4.83 6.91 -10.66
CA VAL A 201 4.81 5.46 -10.61
C VAL A 201 4.72 5.01 -9.15
N GLY A 202 3.85 4.03 -8.91
CA GLY A 202 3.74 3.34 -7.64
C GLY A 202 4.24 1.91 -7.74
N PRO A 203 5.54 1.62 -7.53
CA PRO A 203 5.97 0.26 -7.25
C PRO A 203 5.37 -0.23 -5.93
N ALA A 204 4.81 -1.44 -5.95
CA ALA A 204 4.33 -2.15 -4.78
C ALA A 204 5.05 -3.49 -4.67
N ILE A 205 5.73 -3.74 -3.55
CA ILE A 205 6.32 -5.03 -3.22
C ILE A 205 5.37 -5.75 -2.28
N VAL A 206 4.90 -6.92 -2.71
CA VAL A 206 4.11 -7.82 -1.89
C VAL A 206 4.93 -9.04 -1.53
N SER A 207 5.02 -9.33 -0.23
CA SER A 207 5.59 -10.57 0.28
C SER A 207 4.53 -11.37 1.01
N GLN A 208 4.63 -12.70 0.98
CA GLN A 208 3.72 -13.60 1.68
C GLN A 208 4.47 -14.52 2.64
N ALA A 209 3.89 -14.77 3.81
CA ALA A 209 4.45 -15.66 4.82
C ALA A 209 3.36 -16.51 5.47
N VAL A 210 3.71 -17.76 5.81
CA VAL A 210 2.88 -18.64 6.63
C VAL A 210 3.19 -18.35 8.09
N LEU A 211 2.22 -17.93 8.88
CA LEU A 211 2.46 -17.48 10.26
C LEU A 211 3.08 -18.57 11.15
N ALA A 212 2.66 -19.83 10.96
CA ALA A 212 3.21 -20.97 11.70
C ALA A 212 4.70 -21.27 11.42
N ASN A 213 5.29 -20.70 10.37
CA ASN A 213 6.72 -20.86 10.06
C ASN A 213 7.61 -19.82 10.74
N PHE A 214 7.03 -18.84 11.44
CA PHE A 214 7.79 -17.94 12.30
C PHE A 214 8.15 -18.64 13.62
N GLY A 215 9.34 -18.35 14.11
CA GLY A 215 9.83 -18.80 15.40
C GLY A 215 10.61 -17.71 16.11
N LEU A 216 10.82 -17.87 17.41
CA LEU A 216 11.67 -16.96 18.17
C LEU A 216 13.14 -17.27 17.90
N GLY A 217 13.86 -16.25 17.45
CA GLY A 217 15.30 -16.28 17.23
C GLY A 217 16.10 -15.81 18.44
N PRO A 218 17.44 -15.89 18.37
CA PRO A 218 18.28 -15.18 19.32
C PRO A 218 18.03 -13.66 19.24
N PRO A 219 18.29 -12.90 20.33
CA PRO A 219 18.23 -11.45 20.30
C PRO A 219 19.15 -10.89 19.21
N ASP A 220 18.72 -9.81 18.57
CA ASP A 220 19.49 -9.16 17.52
C ASP A 220 20.88 -8.76 18.05
N PRO A 221 21.97 -9.10 17.34
CA PRO A 221 23.29 -8.62 17.71
C PRO A 221 23.34 -7.08 17.62
N PRO A 222 24.14 -6.41 18.46
CA PRO A 222 24.30 -4.95 18.39
C PRO A 222 24.70 -4.51 16.97
N GLY A 223 23.88 -3.66 16.35
CA GLY A 223 24.15 -3.11 15.00
C GLY A 223 23.74 -4.01 13.82
N ALA A 224 23.09 -5.15 14.07
CA ALA A 224 22.45 -5.91 12.99
C ALA A 224 21.21 -5.16 12.46
N PRO A 225 20.86 -5.33 11.17
CA PRO A 225 19.54 -4.92 10.69
C PRO A 225 18.49 -5.63 11.56
N TRP A 226 17.53 -4.86 12.09
CA TRP A 226 16.54 -5.29 13.07
C TRP A 226 15.84 -6.59 12.62
N LEU A 227 16.28 -7.74 13.13
CA LEU A 227 15.64 -9.05 12.93
C LEU A 227 14.52 -9.26 13.96
N PHE A 228 14.42 -8.35 14.93
CA PHE A 228 13.40 -8.26 15.96
C PHE A 228 13.26 -9.55 16.78
N GLY A 229 14.33 -10.35 16.89
CA GLY A 229 14.30 -11.64 17.55
C GLY A 229 13.37 -12.67 16.86
N LEU A 230 13.07 -12.49 15.57
CA LEU A 230 12.25 -13.40 14.78
C LEU A 230 13.10 -14.20 13.80
N THR A 231 12.71 -15.45 13.61
CA THR A 231 13.24 -16.34 12.55
C THR A 231 12.09 -16.83 11.70
N TYR A 232 12.36 -17.13 10.43
CA TYR A 232 11.37 -17.67 9.51
C TYR A 232 11.95 -18.90 8.81
N ALA A 233 11.31 -20.06 9.02
CA ALA A 233 11.75 -21.34 8.47
C ALA A 233 11.06 -21.70 7.13
N GLY A 234 10.20 -20.83 6.62
CA GLY A 234 9.46 -21.04 5.38
C GLY A 234 10.12 -20.38 4.16
N THR A 235 9.48 -20.56 3.00
CA THR A 235 9.80 -19.80 1.79
C THR A 235 8.89 -18.58 1.69
N THR A 236 9.47 -17.40 1.49
CA THR A 236 8.73 -16.17 1.21
C THR A 236 8.74 -15.92 -0.29
N ASN A 237 7.56 -15.75 -0.89
CA ASN A 237 7.46 -15.30 -2.28
C ASN A 237 7.32 -13.78 -2.30
N TYR A 238 8.09 -13.14 -3.16
CA TYR A 238 8.03 -11.71 -3.40
C TYR A 238 7.47 -11.46 -4.80
N ARG A 239 6.59 -10.47 -4.91
CA ARG A 239 6.10 -9.96 -6.18
C ARG A 239 6.23 -8.45 -6.19
N THR A 240 6.72 -7.93 -7.31
CA THR A 240 6.81 -6.50 -7.53
C THR A 240 5.78 -6.12 -8.57
N LEU A 241 4.87 -5.24 -8.20
CA LEU A 241 3.88 -4.67 -9.08
C LEU A 241 4.19 -3.21 -9.34
N VAL A 242 3.79 -2.73 -10.50
CA VAL A 242 4.01 -1.34 -10.91
C VAL A 242 2.70 -0.77 -11.41
N SER A 243 2.33 0.40 -10.89
CA SER A 243 1.26 1.22 -11.44
C SER A 243 1.82 2.51 -12.01
N PHE A 244 1.47 2.85 -13.25
CA PHE A 244 1.79 4.14 -13.86
C PHE A 244 0.63 5.11 -13.63
N ASN A 245 0.94 6.39 -13.48
CA ASN A 245 0.01 7.46 -13.12
C ASN A 245 -0.60 7.32 -11.71
N PHE A 246 0.04 6.53 -10.84
CA PHE A 246 -0.27 6.49 -9.41
C PHE A 246 0.43 7.66 -8.69
N PRO A 247 -0.18 8.29 -7.67
CA PRO A 247 -1.54 8.12 -7.15
C PRO A 247 -2.61 8.96 -7.90
N TYR A 248 -2.25 9.59 -9.01
CA TYR A 248 -3.05 10.60 -9.73
C TYR A 248 -4.38 10.08 -10.26
N GLU A 249 -4.36 8.89 -10.86
CA GLU A 249 -5.53 8.23 -11.41
C GLU A 249 -6.01 7.17 -10.40
N LYS A 250 -7.11 7.48 -9.71
CA LYS A 250 -7.67 6.68 -8.61
C LYS A 250 -7.89 5.20 -8.96
N ASP A 251 -8.09 4.87 -10.23
CA ASP A 251 -8.42 3.52 -10.70
C ASP A 251 -7.31 2.88 -11.54
N THR A 252 -6.06 3.36 -11.44
CA THR A 252 -4.96 2.75 -12.17
C THR A 252 -4.74 1.30 -11.76
N PRO A 253 -4.63 0.38 -12.73
CA PRO A 253 -4.26 -0.99 -12.45
C PRO A 253 -2.80 -1.09 -11.99
N PHE A 254 -2.52 -2.13 -11.22
CA PHE A 254 -1.17 -2.58 -10.91
C PHE A 254 -0.83 -3.75 -11.84
N PHE A 255 0.37 -3.73 -12.40
CA PHE A 255 0.86 -4.78 -13.29
C PHE A 255 2.01 -5.52 -12.64
N ASP A 256 1.96 -6.85 -12.64
CA ASP A 256 3.04 -7.68 -12.12
C ASP A 256 4.30 -7.58 -12.99
N ALA A 257 5.36 -7.01 -12.43
CA ALA A 257 6.66 -6.85 -13.09
C ALA A 257 7.49 -8.14 -13.05
N SER A 258 7.12 -9.15 -12.25
CA SER A 258 7.85 -10.41 -12.18
C SER A 258 7.74 -11.24 -13.47
N ASN A 259 6.73 -10.97 -14.30
CA ASN A 259 6.48 -11.69 -15.55
C ASN A 259 7.25 -11.16 -16.77
N GLN A 260 8.06 -10.10 -16.61
CA GLN A 260 8.79 -9.49 -17.74
C GLN A 260 10.31 -9.69 -17.70
N TYR A 261 10.86 -10.28 -16.63
CA TYR A 261 12.27 -10.61 -16.53
C TYR A 261 12.45 -11.98 -15.88
N PRO A 262 13.21 -12.93 -16.47
CA PRO A 262 13.64 -14.11 -15.72
C PRO A 262 14.40 -13.60 -14.49
N ASN A 263 13.97 -14.06 -13.30
CA ASN A 263 14.53 -13.77 -11.97
C ASN A 263 15.73 -12.81 -11.96
N PRO A 264 15.65 -11.61 -11.34
CA PRO A 264 16.87 -11.06 -10.78
C PRO A 264 17.35 -12.07 -9.74
N THR A 265 18.38 -12.83 -10.09
CA THR A 265 19.24 -13.50 -9.11
C THR A 265 19.77 -12.40 -8.21
N PHE A 266 19.13 -12.23 -7.05
CA PHE A 266 19.78 -11.57 -5.94
C PHE A 266 20.89 -12.53 -5.51
N GLU A 267 22.10 -12.29 -6.01
CA GLU A 267 23.30 -12.80 -5.37
C GLU A 267 23.24 -12.32 -3.92
N SER A 268 23.21 -13.28 -3.01
CA SER A 268 23.38 -13.01 -1.60
C SER A 268 24.80 -12.47 -1.41
N HIS A 269 24.93 -11.15 -1.41
CA HIS A 269 26.03 -10.56 -0.69
C HIS A 269 25.72 -10.75 0.78
N SER A 270 26.35 -11.77 1.34
CA SER A 270 26.61 -11.90 2.77
C SER A 270 27.01 -10.54 3.34
N LEU A 271 26.21 -10.04 4.27
CA LEU A 271 26.70 -9.13 5.32
C LEU A 271 27.71 -9.90 6.19
#